data_AF-A0A8H9WCZ2-F1
#
_entry.id   AF-A0A8H9WCZ2-F1
#
_cell.length_a   1.000
_cell.length_b   1.000
_cell.length_c   1.000
_cell.angle_alpha   90.00
_cell.angle_beta   90.00
_cell.angle_gamma   90.00
#
_symmetry.space_group_name_H-M   'P 1'
#
loop_
_entity.id
_entity.type
_entity.pdbx_description
1 polymer ?
#
loop_
_entity_poly.entity_id
_entity_poly.type
_entity_poly.pdbx_seq_one_letter_code
_entity_poly.pdbx_strand_id
1 'polypeptide(L)'
;MKNNLTITVLFLFFSCFAFAQETTINDIEIDSRKNGTLINVGSTTKINLKDVTAWYSSEWFYLTVYNAKTDSTKLANQDFNGSVTKIEIANNEESTQIALKLRKKIESFEITNPTRRNIAFLLRLSQEEAKKSIAMDEDIQEFADQNTEYNQSQNIEESTQTKSFINTKRNILLPLIGFIVSASDISNPTTFLVGAIIGLSAIFF
;
A
#
# COMPACT_ATOMS: atom_id res chain seq x y z
N MET A 1 -28.86 53.26 39.85
CA MET A 1 -29.18 52.07 39.02
C MET A 1 -28.62 52.12 37.59
N LYS A 2 -27.62 52.99 37.27
CA LYS A 2 -27.11 53.15 35.90
C LYS A 2 -25.89 52.26 35.54
N ASN A 3 -25.23 51.65 36.52
CA ASN A 3 -24.00 50.88 36.30
C ASN A 3 -24.23 49.39 35.98
N ASN A 4 -25.40 48.85 36.32
CA ASN A 4 -25.68 47.43 36.13
C ASN A 4 -25.89 47.10 34.64
N LEU A 5 -26.52 48.01 33.88
CA LEU A 5 -26.74 47.84 32.45
C LEU A 5 -25.40 47.82 31.68
N THR A 6 -24.49 48.73 32.01
CA THR A 6 -23.16 48.79 31.38
C THR A 6 -22.33 47.55 31.68
N ILE A 7 -22.40 47.02 32.92
CA ILE A 7 -21.73 45.77 33.29
C ILE A 7 -22.34 44.56 32.56
N THR A 8 -23.67 44.49 32.44
CA THR A 8 -24.36 43.44 31.67
C THR A 8 -24.01 43.50 30.18
N VAL A 9 -23.93 44.70 29.60
CA VAL A 9 -23.52 44.89 28.20
C VAL A 9 -22.05 44.49 28.00
N LEU A 10 -21.15 44.82 28.93
CA LEU A 10 -19.75 44.39 28.87
C LEU A 10 -19.61 42.86 28.99
N PHE A 11 -20.41 42.23 29.85
CA PHE A 11 -20.41 40.78 30.05
C PHE A 11 -20.93 40.03 28.82
N LEU A 12 -21.99 40.54 28.17
CA LEU A 12 -22.49 40.00 26.89
C LEU A 12 -21.47 40.15 25.76
N PHE A 13 -20.71 41.25 25.74
CA PHE A 13 -19.63 41.45 24.78
C PHE A 13 -18.47 40.48 25.00
N PHE A 14 -18.17 40.12 26.25
CA PHE A 14 -17.13 39.16 26.61
C PHE A 14 -17.55 37.70 26.39
N SER A 15 -18.85 37.38 26.42
CA SER A 15 -19.33 36.02 26.11
C SER A 15 -19.29 35.64 24.62
N CYS A 16 -18.98 36.60 23.74
CA CYS A 16 -18.82 36.37 22.30
C CYS A 16 -17.36 36.10 21.92
N PHE A 17 -16.61 35.34 22.73
CA PHE A 17 -15.46 34.63 22.19
C PHE A 17 -16.00 33.48 21.33
N ALA A 18 -16.34 33.78 20.09
CA ALA A 18 -16.55 32.75 19.09
C ALA A 18 -15.27 31.91 19.05
N PHE A 19 -15.36 30.63 19.43
CA PHE A 19 -14.27 29.68 19.28
C PHE A 19 -13.96 29.57 17.79
N ALA A 20 -13.00 30.36 17.33
CA ALA A 20 -12.53 30.27 15.97
C ALA A 20 -11.75 28.96 15.82
N GLN A 21 -12.07 28.18 14.79
CA GLN A 21 -11.31 26.97 14.51
C GLN A 21 -9.82 27.30 14.33
N GLU A 22 -8.99 26.68 15.15
CA GLU A 22 -7.56 27.01 15.24
C GLU A 22 -6.74 26.40 14.10
N THR A 23 -7.26 25.32 13.50
CA THR A 23 -6.57 24.57 12.45
C THR A 23 -7.22 24.81 11.10
N THR A 24 -6.43 25.05 10.06
CA THR A 24 -6.91 25.03 8.68
C THR A 24 -6.23 23.90 7.92
N ILE A 25 -7.02 22.97 7.38
CA ILE A 25 -6.56 21.95 6.44
C ILE A 25 -6.38 22.64 5.09
N ASN A 26 -5.20 22.50 4.50
CA ASN A 26 -4.82 23.23 3.30
C ASN A 26 -4.38 22.32 2.14
N ASP A 27 -4.16 21.04 2.42
CA ASP A 27 -3.66 20.07 1.45
C ASP A 27 -4.10 18.65 1.79
N ILE A 28 -4.36 17.86 0.75
CA ILE A 28 -4.56 16.40 0.82
C ILE A 28 -3.68 15.79 -0.27
N GLU A 29 -2.64 15.09 0.15
CA GLU A 29 -1.78 14.34 -0.76
C GLU A 29 -2.18 12.87 -0.74
N ILE A 30 -2.27 12.26 -1.93
CA ILE A 30 -2.68 10.88 -2.14
C ILE A 30 -1.55 10.15 -2.86
N ASP A 31 -0.91 9.22 -2.15
CA ASP A 31 0.12 8.33 -2.69
C ASP A 31 -0.47 6.92 -2.84
N SER A 32 -0.62 6.48 -4.10
CA SER A 32 -1.24 5.22 -4.46
C SER A 32 -0.19 4.13 -4.66
N ARG A 33 -0.31 3.03 -3.91
CA ARG A 33 0.65 1.92 -3.91
C ARG A 33 -0.04 0.61 -4.31
N LYS A 34 0.75 -0.38 -4.71
CA LYS A 34 0.25 -1.72 -5.10
C LYS A 34 -0.60 -2.38 -4.00
N ASN A 35 -0.25 -2.16 -2.73
CA ASN A 35 -0.89 -2.78 -1.56
C ASN A 35 -1.83 -1.84 -0.78
N GLY A 36 -2.03 -0.60 -1.23
CA GLY A 36 -2.71 0.38 -0.39
C GLY A 36 -2.64 1.81 -0.89
N THR A 37 -3.08 2.73 -0.06
CA THR A 37 -3.03 4.17 -0.33
C THR A 37 -2.58 4.88 0.93
N LEU A 38 -1.64 5.81 0.80
CA LEU A 38 -1.25 6.73 1.84
C LEU A 38 -1.94 8.06 1.58
N ILE A 39 -2.70 8.54 2.56
CA ILE A 39 -3.37 9.84 2.50
C ILE A 39 -2.74 10.73 3.55
N ASN A 40 -2.10 11.82 3.14
CA ASN A 40 -1.55 12.82 4.04
C ASN A 40 -2.47 14.04 4.06
N VAL A 41 -2.94 14.41 5.24
CA VAL A 41 -3.72 15.63 5.45
C VAL A 41 -2.80 16.69 6.04
N GLY A 42 -2.54 17.74 5.26
CA GLY A 42 -1.72 18.89 5.62
C GLY A 42 -2.55 20.00 6.26
N SER A 43 -1.97 20.68 7.24
CA SER A 43 -2.66 21.75 7.97
C SER A 43 -1.73 22.88 8.42
N THR A 44 -2.31 23.95 8.96
CA THR A 44 -1.55 25.12 9.45
C THR A 44 -0.85 24.88 10.79
N THR A 45 -1.41 23.99 11.62
CA THR A 45 -0.98 23.67 12.99
C THR A 45 -0.85 22.16 13.15
N LYS A 46 -0.32 21.67 14.27
CA LYS A 46 -0.28 20.22 14.54
C LYS A 46 -1.67 19.73 14.92
N ILE A 47 -2.21 18.78 14.16
CA ILE A 47 -3.44 18.06 14.50
C ILE A 47 -3.12 17.04 15.61
N ASN A 48 -3.93 16.97 16.67
CA ASN A 48 -3.79 15.91 17.67
C ASN A 48 -4.58 14.68 17.23
N LEU A 49 -4.04 13.48 17.48
CA LEU A 49 -4.72 12.23 17.14
C LEU A 49 -6.11 12.09 17.81
N LYS A 50 -6.27 12.63 19.03
CA LYS A 50 -7.55 12.67 19.75
C LYS A 50 -8.64 13.49 19.04
N ASP A 51 -8.24 14.42 18.18
CA ASP A 51 -9.12 15.33 17.45
C ASP A 51 -9.41 14.79 16.04
N VAL A 52 -9.08 13.52 15.77
CA VAL A 52 -9.29 12.88 14.48
C VAL A 52 -10.06 11.59 14.64
N THR A 53 -11.07 11.42 13.80
CA THR A 53 -11.77 10.14 13.63
C THR A 53 -11.74 9.75 12.16
N ALA A 54 -11.77 8.45 11.89
CA ALA A 54 -11.93 7.94 10.54
C ALA A 54 -12.69 6.61 10.55
N TRP A 55 -13.38 6.35 9.45
CA TRP A 55 -14.09 5.11 9.20
C TRP A 55 -14.25 4.93 7.69
N TYR A 56 -14.63 3.75 7.25
CA TYR A 56 -14.78 3.46 5.83
C TYR A 56 -16.00 2.58 5.57
N SER A 57 -16.44 2.63 4.32
CA SER A 57 -17.48 1.79 3.74
C SER A 57 -16.88 1.01 2.55
N SER A 58 -17.73 0.40 1.72
CA SER A 58 -17.27 -0.32 0.52
C SER A 58 -16.53 0.58 -0.47
N GLU A 59 -16.99 1.82 -0.66
CA GLU A 59 -16.49 2.74 -1.71
C GLU A 59 -15.89 4.02 -1.16
N TRP A 60 -16.11 4.34 0.12
CA TRP A 60 -15.73 5.63 0.69
C TRP A 60 -14.89 5.48 1.94
N PHE A 61 -13.86 6.31 2.04
CA PHE A 61 -13.11 6.55 3.26
C PHE A 61 -13.48 7.92 3.81
N TYR A 62 -13.85 7.98 5.09
CA TYR A 62 -14.27 9.19 5.77
C TYR A 62 -13.28 9.51 6.86
N LEU A 63 -12.84 10.76 6.93
CA LEU A 63 -12.08 11.30 8.05
C LEU A 63 -12.72 12.59 8.53
N THR A 64 -12.69 12.82 9.83
CA THR A 64 -13.17 14.06 10.46
C THR A 64 -12.06 14.60 11.33
N VAL A 65 -11.77 15.89 11.18
CA VAL A 65 -10.81 16.62 12.01
C VAL A 65 -11.57 17.67 12.79
N TYR A 66 -11.60 17.54 14.11
CA TYR A 66 -12.20 18.52 15.02
C TYR A 66 -11.36 19.78 15.11
N ASN A 67 -12.00 20.89 15.44
CA ASN A 67 -11.42 22.22 15.53
C ASN A 67 -10.66 22.64 14.25
N ALA A 68 -11.17 22.21 13.09
CA ALA A 68 -10.55 22.46 11.79
C ALA A 68 -11.57 22.91 10.73
N LYS A 69 -11.13 23.82 9.86
CA LYS A 69 -11.81 24.24 8.61
C LYS A 69 -10.94 23.92 7.40
N THR A 70 -11.55 23.94 6.23
CA THR A 70 -10.84 24.03 4.96
C THR A 70 -11.58 24.87 3.93
N ASP A 71 -10.86 25.34 2.90
CA ASP A 71 -11.49 25.81 1.67
C ASP A 71 -11.94 24.58 0.87
N SER A 72 -13.19 24.19 1.07
CA SER A 72 -13.76 22.98 0.48
C SER A 72 -13.75 23.03 -1.05
N THR A 73 -13.89 24.22 -1.64
CA THR A 73 -13.90 24.38 -3.11
C THR A 73 -12.51 24.18 -3.69
N LYS A 74 -11.48 24.71 -3.05
CA LYS A 74 -10.10 24.52 -3.48
C LYS A 74 -9.67 23.06 -3.34
N LEU A 75 -9.96 22.46 -2.19
CA LEU A 75 -9.43 21.14 -1.83
C LEU A 75 -10.19 20.00 -2.54
N ALA A 76 -11.51 20.14 -2.77
CA ALA A 76 -12.28 19.14 -3.51
C ALA A 76 -12.02 19.14 -5.03
N ASN A 77 -11.45 20.22 -5.57
CA ASN A 77 -11.12 20.37 -7.00
C ASN A 77 -9.63 20.18 -7.29
N GLN A 78 -8.82 19.80 -6.30
CA GLN A 78 -7.42 19.46 -6.52
C GLN A 78 -7.31 18.26 -7.47
N ASP A 79 -6.27 18.22 -8.31
CA ASP A 79 -6.01 17.05 -9.13
C ASP A 79 -5.59 15.87 -8.23
N PHE A 80 -6.50 14.91 -8.05
CA PHE A 80 -6.22 13.63 -7.42
C PHE A 80 -6.27 12.52 -8.48
N ASN A 81 -5.18 11.76 -8.58
CA ASN A 81 -5.11 10.58 -9.44
C ASN A 81 -4.85 9.32 -8.59
N GLY A 82 -4.81 8.16 -9.23
CA GLY A 82 -4.56 6.90 -8.54
C GLY A 82 -5.80 6.40 -7.80
N SER A 83 -5.66 6.02 -6.54
CA SER A 83 -6.65 5.25 -5.77
C SER A 83 -7.94 6.00 -5.40
N VAL A 84 -8.00 7.32 -5.57
CA VAL A 84 -9.18 8.15 -5.25
C VAL A 84 -9.79 8.70 -6.54
N THR A 85 -11.13 8.74 -6.59
CA THR A 85 -11.92 9.20 -7.75
C THR A 85 -12.71 10.46 -7.49
N LYS A 86 -12.96 10.78 -6.22
CA LYS A 86 -13.73 11.95 -5.82
C LYS A 86 -13.38 12.33 -4.38
N ILE A 87 -13.37 13.61 -4.10
CA ILE A 87 -13.29 14.16 -2.75
C ILE A 87 -14.55 14.99 -2.51
N GLU A 88 -15.22 14.75 -1.38
CA GLU A 88 -16.32 15.57 -0.89
C GLU A 88 -15.95 16.10 0.49
N ILE A 89 -16.26 17.37 0.74
CA ILE A 89 -15.85 18.06 1.96
C ILE A 89 -17.06 18.79 2.53
N ALA A 90 -17.30 18.57 3.83
CA ALA A 90 -18.32 19.26 4.59
C ALA A 90 -17.66 19.94 5.81
N ASN A 91 -17.72 21.27 5.84
CA ASN A 91 -17.32 22.05 7.01
C ASN A 91 -18.56 22.29 7.90
N ASN A 92 -18.40 22.19 9.21
CA ASN A 92 -19.33 22.73 10.18
C ASN A 92 -18.58 23.63 11.18
N GLU A 93 -19.28 24.15 12.19
CA GLU A 93 -18.69 25.07 13.18
C GLU A 93 -17.57 24.43 14.01
N GLU A 94 -17.55 23.11 14.17
CA GLU A 94 -16.66 22.40 15.09
C GLU A 94 -15.63 21.51 14.39
N SER A 95 -15.78 21.23 13.09
CA SER A 95 -14.99 20.22 12.39
C SER A 95 -15.06 20.35 10.86
N THR A 96 -14.10 19.69 10.21
CA THR A 96 -14.12 19.40 8.78
C THR A 96 -14.24 17.89 8.59
N GLN A 97 -15.23 17.46 7.84
CA GLN A 97 -15.34 16.09 7.35
C GLN A 97 -14.91 16.02 5.89
N ILE A 98 -14.09 15.01 5.57
CA ILE A 98 -13.56 14.75 4.24
C ILE A 98 -13.91 13.31 3.88
N ALA A 99 -14.61 13.13 2.76
CA ALA A 99 -14.98 11.86 2.20
C ALA A 99 -14.22 11.63 0.89
N LEU A 100 -13.53 10.51 0.79
CA LEU A 100 -12.69 10.12 -0.34
C LEU A 100 -13.28 8.88 -1.00
N LYS A 101 -13.75 9.01 -2.24
CA LYS A 101 -14.27 7.87 -3.02
C LYS A 101 -13.11 7.05 -3.57
N LEU A 102 -13.00 5.80 -3.12
CA LEU A 102 -11.91 4.90 -3.47
C LEU A 102 -12.22 4.13 -4.76
N ARG A 103 -11.19 3.86 -5.58
CA ARG A 103 -11.28 2.95 -6.75
C ARG A 103 -11.39 1.49 -6.35
N LYS A 104 -10.79 1.13 -5.23
CA LYS A 104 -10.69 -0.23 -4.73
C LYS A 104 -11.16 -0.27 -3.28
N LYS A 105 -11.87 -1.34 -2.93
CA LYS A 105 -12.29 -1.59 -1.55
C LYS A 105 -11.05 -1.85 -0.68
N ILE A 106 -11.00 -1.18 0.47
CA ILE A 106 -9.96 -1.38 1.47
C ILE A 106 -10.42 -2.43 2.50
N GLU A 107 -9.46 -3.11 3.11
CA GLU A 107 -9.68 -4.12 4.15
C GLU A 107 -9.47 -3.53 5.56
N SER A 108 -8.59 -2.56 5.69
CA SER A 108 -8.31 -1.88 6.96
C SER A 108 -7.67 -0.53 6.73
N PHE A 109 -7.57 0.27 7.79
CA PHE A 109 -6.77 1.48 7.78
C PHE A 109 -6.04 1.68 9.12
N GLU A 110 -4.97 2.47 9.08
CA GLU A 110 -4.24 2.92 10.26
C GLU A 110 -4.06 4.44 10.23
N ILE A 111 -4.08 5.08 11.39
CA ILE A 111 -3.77 6.50 11.54
C ILE A 111 -2.40 6.62 12.20
N THR A 112 -1.51 7.37 11.57
CA THR A 112 -0.17 7.62 12.12
C THR A 112 -0.19 8.64 13.24
N ASN A 113 0.78 8.55 14.14
CA ASN A 113 1.02 9.61 15.12
C ASN A 113 1.48 10.89 14.41
N PRO A 114 0.80 12.04 14.59
CA PRO A 114 1.17 13.29 13.95
C PRO A 114 2.56 13.75 14.43
N THR A 115 3.51 13.87 13.51
CA THR A 115 4.87 14.33 13.82
C THR A 115 5.00 15.85 13.74
N ARG A 116 4.33 16.48 12.76
CA ARG A 116 4.33 17.93 12.52
C ARG A 116 2.91 18.43 12.21
N ARG A 117 2.73 19.16 11.10
CA ARG A 117 1.46 19.75 10.67
C ARG A 117 0.65 18.82 9.76
N ASN A 118 0.97 17.53 9.83
CA ASN A 118 0.48 16.51 8.91
C ASN A 118 0.01 15.32 9.74
N ILE A 119 -1.08 14.70 9.31
CA ILE A 119 -1.52 13.41 9.80
C ILE A 119 -1.74 12.48 8.60
N ALA A 120 -1.26 11.24 8.73
CA ALA A 120 -1.32 10.28 7.64
C ALA A 120 -2.24 9.11 7.96
N PHE A 121 -2.98 8.66 6.94
CA PHE A 121 -3.85 7.49 6.95
C PHE A 121 -3.33 6.46 5.97
N LEU A 122 -3.08 5.24 6.43
CA LEU A 122 -2.63 4.13 5.60
C LEU A 122 -3.81 3.22 5.35
N LEU A 123 -4.31 3.20 4.12
CA LEU A 123 -5.42 2.38 3.69
C LEU A 123 -4.86 1.10 3.07
N ARG A 124 -5.21 -0.07 3.60
CA ARG A 124 -4.71 -1.37 3.12
C ARG A 124 -5.71 -2.04 2.19
N LEU A 125 -5.22 -2.52 1.06
CA LEU A 125 -5.96 -3.44 0.20
C LEU A 125 -5.81 -4.86 0.71
N SER A 126 -6.74 -5.75 0.33
CA SER A 126 -6.58 -7.17 0.59
C SER A 126 -5.42 -7.74 -0.21
N GLN A 127 -4.83 -8.83 0.30
CA GLN A 127 -3.72 -9.52 -0.39
C GLN A 127 -4.12 -9.95 -1.81
N GLU A 128 -5.35 -10.40 -2.00
CA GLU A 128 -5.85 -10.80 -3.33
C GLU A 128 -5.95 -9.61 -4.28
N GLU A 129 -6.38 -8.44 -3.79
CA GLU A 129 -6.44 -7.24 -4.61
C GLU A 129 -5.05 -6.68 -4.93
N ALA A 130 -4.12 -6.76 -3.97
CA ALA A 130 -2.73 -6.35 -4.16
C ALA A 130 -2.02 -7.24 -5.19
N LYS A 131 -2.21 -8.57 -5.13
CA LYS A 131 -1.64 -9.53 -6.08
C LYS A 131 -2.08 -9.28 -7.52
N LYS A 132 -3.32 -8.85 -7.76
CA LYS A 132 -3.78 -8.52 -9.13
C LYS A 132 -2.89 -7.46 -9.79
N SER A 133 -2.45 -6.45 -9.04
CA SER A 133 -1.56 -5.41 -9.57
C SER A 133 -0.13 -5.91 -9.87
N ILE A 134 0.27 -7.02 -9.27
CA ILE A 134 1.56 -7.68 -9.50
C ILE A 134 1.43 -8.65 -10.68
N ALA A 135 0.33 -9.39 -10.76
CA ALA A 135 0.04 -10.26 -11.88
C ALA A 135 -0.16 -9.47 -13.18
N MET A 136 -0.71 -8.25 -13.15
CA MET A 136 -0.85 -7.41 -14.34
C MET A 136 0.44 -6.70 -14.77
N ASP A 137 1.56 -6.96 -14.09
CA ASP A 137 2.86 -6.39 -14.42
C ASP A 137 3.51 -7.20 -15.56
N GLU A 138 3.76 -6.56 -16.70
CA GLU A 138 4.21 -7.23 -17.95
C GLU A 138 5.52 -8.01 -17.74
N ASP A 139 6.46 -7.45 -16.98
CA ASP A 139 7.74 -8.09 -16.65
C ASP A 139 7.54 -9.39 -15.85
N ILE A 140 6.50 -9.43 -15.00
CA ILE A 140 6.17 -10.61 -14.18
C ILE A 140 5.37 -11.63 -14.99
N GLN A 141 4.50 -11.17 -15.91
CA GLN A 141 3.81 -12.05 -16.85
C GLN A 141 4.81 -12.78 -17.75
N GLU A 142 5.79 -12.06 -18.33
CA GLU A 142 6.83 -12.68 -19.16
C GLU A 142 7.63 -13.74 -18.37
N PHE A 143 7.99 -13.44 -17.13
CA PHE A 143 8.67 -14.41 -16.26
C PHE A 143 7.76 -15.60 -15.88
N ALA A 144 6.47 -15.37 -15.64
CA ALA A 144 5.51 -16.43 -15.31
C ALA A 144 5.20 -17.33 -16.51
N ASP A 145 5.08 -16.76 -17.70
CA ASP A 145 4.80 -17.47 -18.95
C ASP A 145 6.00 -18.32 -19.36
N GLN A 146 7.23 -17.79 -19.25
CA GLN A 146 8.46 -18.58 -19.45
C GLN A 146 8.54 -19.79 -18.51
N ASN A 147 8.14 -19.63 -17.25
CA ASN A 147 8.10 -20.75 -16.29
C ASN A 147 6.96 -21.73 -16.57
N THR A 148 5.81 -21.26 -17.06
CA THR A 148 4.66 -22.11 -17.38
C THR A 148 4.92 -22.94 -18.63
N GLU A 149 5.54 -22.35 -19.65
CA GLU A 149 5.98 -23.02 -20.87
C GLU A 149 7.10 -24.03 -20.58
N TYR A 150 8.05 -23.70 -19.69
CA TYR A 150 9.05 -24.64 -19.19
C TYR A 150 8.41 -25.83 -18.46
N ASN A 151 7.44 -25.59 -17.56
CA ASN A 151 6.76 -26.64 -16.80
C ASN A 151 5.82 -27.50 -17.67
N GLN A 152 5.18 -26.94 -18.70
CA GLN A 152 4.40 -27.72 -19.67
C GLN A 152 5.29 -28.57 -20.57
N SER A 153 6.45 -28.05 -20.98
CA SER A 153 7.44 -28.80 -21.76
C SER A 153 7.98 -30.00 -20.98
N GLN A 154 8.23 -29.85 -19.67
CA GLN A 154 8.66 -30.95 -18.81
C GLN A 154 7.56 -31.99 -18.55
N ASN A 155 6.29 -31.60 -18.43
CA ASN A 155 5.17 -32.54 -18.29
C ASN A 155 4.86 -33.31 -19.59
N ILE A 156 5.21 -32.77 -20.76
CA ILE A 156 5.04 -33.44 -22.06
C ILE A 156 6.25 -34.35 -22.39
N GLU A 157 7.44 -34.03 -21.91
CA GLU A 157 8.65 -34.86 -22.11
C GLU A 157 8.74 -36.08 -21.16
N GLU A 158 8.08 -36.05 -20.00
CA GLU A 158 8.12 -37.19 -19.06
C GLU A 158 7.37 -38.44 -19.56
N SER A 159 6.48 -38.31 -20.56
CA SER A 159 5.82 -39.46 -21.18
C SER A 159 6.55 -40.06 -22.39
N THR A 160 7.56 -39.38 -22.94
CA THR A 160 8.24 -39.85 -24.16
C THR A 160 9.55 -39.10 -24.38
N GLN A 161 10.67 -39.60 -23.83
CA GLN A 161 12.01 -39.66 -24.46
C GLN A 161 13.14 -39.76 -23.41
N THR A 162 13.33 -40.96 -22.86
CA THR A 162 14.60 -41.39 -22.23
C THR A 162 15.77 -41.50 -23.23
N LYS A 163 15.68 -40.91 -24.42
CA LYS A 163 16.71 -41.00 -25.45
C LYS A 163 16.75 -39.71 -26.27
N SER A 164 17.92 -39.08 -26.28
CA SER A 164 18.36 -38.03 -27.22
C SER A 164 18.32 -36.55 -26.77
N PHE A 165 18.94 -36.23 -25.63
CA PHE A 165 19.51 -34.87 -25.45
C PHE A 165 20.94 -34.93 -24.93
N ILE A 166 21.82 -35.59 -25.70
CA ILE A 166 23.26 -35.35 -25.60
C ILE A 166 23.68 -34.61 -26.86
N ASN A 167 23.58 -33.28 -26.85
CA ASN A 167 24.55 -32.48 -27.58
C ASN A 167 24.64 -31.03 -27.12
N THR A 168 25.88 -30.60 -26.91
CA THR A 168 26.37 -29.20 -26.81
C THR A 168 26.68 -28.67 -25.40
N LYS A 169 27.98 -28.41 -25.17
CA LYS A 169 28.70 -27.90 -23.96
C LYS A 169 28.78 -28.85 -22.74
N ARG A 170 29.59 -29.91 -22.90
CA ARG A 170 29.98 -30.86 -21.84
C ARG A 170 30.58 -30.19 -20.58
N ASN A 171 31.27 -29.06 -20.70
CA ASN A 171 32.03 -28.50 -19.58
C ASN A 171 31.18 -27.78 -18.52
N ILE A 172 29.90 -27.48 -18.79
CA ILE A 172 28.98 -26.83 -17.83
C ILE A 172 27.76 -27.73 -17.50
N LEU A 173 27.34 -28.58 -18.44
CA LEU A 173 26.18 -29.46 -18.25
C LEU A 173 26.45 -30.60 -17.25
N LEU A 174 27.64 -31.20 -17.30
CA LEU A 174 28.01 -32.29 -16.40
C LEU A 174 27.93 -31.89 -14.91
N PRO A 175 28.53 -30.77 -14.46
CA PRO A 175 28.43 -30.38 -13.06
C PRO A 175 26.99 -30.02 -12.64
N LEU A 176 26.20 -29.38 -13.52
CA LEU A 176 24.80 -29.06 -13.23
C LEU A 176 23.96 -30.32 -12.98
N ILE A 177 24.16 -31.36 -13.81
CA ILE A 177 23.51 -32.67 -13.64
C ILE A 177 23.93 -33.30 -12.31
N GLY A 178 25.20 -33.20 -11.93
CA GLY A 178 25.69 -33.68 -10.63
C GLY A 178 24.97 -33.03 -9.45
N PHE A 179 24.83 -31.69 -9.46
CA PHE A 179 24.10 -30.98 -8.41
C PHE A 179 22.62 -31.37 -8.35
N ILE A 180 21.95 -31.51 -9.49
CA ILE A 180 20.54 -31.94 -9.54
C ILE A 180 20.38 -33.35 -8.95
N VAL A 181 21.24 -34.30 -9.32
CA VAL A 181 21.22 -35.68 -8.79
C VAL A 181 21.51 -35.71 -7.29
N SER A 182 22.39 -34.85 -6.77
CA SER A 182 22.63 -34.76 -5.33
C SER A 182 21.44 -34.17 -4.56
N ALA A 183 20.66 -33.29 -5.18
CA ALA A 183 19.52 -32.63 -4.56
C ALA A 183 18.22 -33.46 -4.64
N SER A 184 18.11 -34.40 -5.58
CA SER A 184 16.89 -35.20 -5.77
C SER A 184 16.61 -36.14 -4.60
N ASP A 185 17.64 -36.66 -3.93
CA ASP A 185 17.49 -37.48 -2.73
C ASP A 185 18.70 -37.33 -1.80
N ILE A 186 18.66 -36.27 -1.01
CA ILE A 186 19.73 -35.92 -0.05
C ILE A 186 19.85 -36.93 1.11
N SER A 187 18.83 -37.77 1.30
CA SER A 187 18.76 -38.78 2.36
C SER A 187 19.42 -40.10 1.96
N ASN A 188 19.64 -40.32 0.67
CA ASN A 188 20.32 -41.49 0.13
C ASN A 188 21.81 -41.20 -0.09
N PRO A 189 22.70 -41.77 0.75
CA PRO A 189 24.11 -41.37 0.78
C PRO A 189 24.87 -41.74 -0.50
N THR A 190 24.43 -42.76 -1.25
CA THR A 190 25.11 -43.18 -2.49
C THR A 190 24.75 -42.25 -3.64
N THR A 191 23.47 -41.91 -3.80
CA THR A 191 22.98 -40.96 -4.82
C THR A 191 23.55 -39.57 -4.60
N PHE A 192 23.57 -39.11 -3.35
CA PHE A 192 24.17 -37.84 -2.95
C PHE A 192 25.67 -37.80 -3.29
N LEU A 193 26.43 -38.83 -2.93
CA LEU A 193 27.88 -38.88 -3.15
C LEU A 193 28.23 -38.88 -4.65
N VAL A 194 27.52 -39.66 -5.47
CA VAL A 194 27.76 -39.71 -6.93
C VAL A 194 27.44 -38.36 -7.56
N GLY A 195 26.32 -37.74 -7.20
CA GLY A 195 25.95 -36.41 -7.68
C GLY A 195 26.96 -35.33 -7.28
N ALA A 196 27.40 -35.33 -6.02
CA ALA A 196 28.37 -34.37 -5.52
C ALA A 196 29.74 -34.48 -6.22
N ILE A 197 30.24 -35.70 -6.48
CA ILE A 197 31.51 -35.92 -7.20
C ILE A 197 31.43 -35.35 -8.63
N ILE A 198 30.31 -35.60 -9.32
CA ILE A 198 30.08 -35.08 -10.67
C ILE A 198 29.96 -33.55 -10.64
N GLY A 199 29.23 -32.99 -9.65
CA GLY A 199 29.06 -31.54 -9.46
C GLY A 199 30.36 -30.79 -9.17
N LEU A 200 31.22 -31.37 -8.32
CA LEU A 200 32.50 -30.77 -7.91
C LEU A 200 33.61 -30.94 -8.94
N SER A 201 33.45 -31.80 -9.94
CA SER A 201 34.47 -32.05 -10.97
C SER A 201 34.90 -30.80 -11.76
N ALA A 202 34.05 -29.76 -11.82
CA ALA A 202 34.32 -28.49 -12.49
C ALA A 202 34.97 -27.41 -11.59
N ILE A 203 35.14 -27.67 -10.29
CA ILE A 203 35.75 -26.72 -9.34
C ILE A 203 37.27 -26.96 -9.20
N PHE A 204 37.77 -28.11 -9.66
CA PHE A 204 39.17 -28.53 -9.49
C PHE A 204 39.93 -28.81 -10.80
N PHE A 205 39.34 -28.59 -11.98
CA PHE A 205 39.99 -28.66 -13.30
C PHE A 205 39.49 -27.60 -14.27
#